data_AF-A0AAV0WI87-F1
#
_entry.id   AF-A0AAV0WI87-F1
#
_cell.length_a   1.000
_cell.length_b   1.000
_cell.length_c   1.000
_cell.angle_alpha   90.00
_cell.angle_beta   90.00
_cell.angle_gamma   90.00
#
_symmetry.space_group_name_H-M   'P 1'
#
loop_
_entity.id
_entity.type
_entity.pdbx_description
1 polymer ?
#
loop_
_entity_poly.entity_id
_entity_poly.type
_entity_poly.pdbx_seq_one_letter_code
_entity_poly.pdbx_strand_id
1 'polypeptide(L)'
;MCKSCMNCSVCYYNVLLKYNLYSNAYSNLALPYKYLLTLPCTLVACERSFSILKYIKSRLRNTLTESKLEAFMLMSVEKQILLEIDNDDIIDTVKNHSNLLRSKLTY
;
A
#
# COMPACT_ATOMS: atom_id res chain seq x y z
N MET A 1 7.54 26.07 -4.44
CA MET A 1 6.11 25.93 -4.09
C MET A 1 5.44 25.21 -5.24
N CYS A 2 4.82 24.06 -4.99
CA CYS A 2 4.13 23.33 -6.05
C CYS A 2 2.85 24.09 -6.39
N LYS A 3 2.71 24.57 -7.64
CA LYS A 3 1.58 25.40 -8.10
C LYS A 3 0.26 24.62 -8.27
N SER A 4 0.25 23.30 -7.99
CA SER A 4 -0.90 22.43 -8.26
C SER A 4 -1.86 22.21 -7.07
N CYS A 5 -1.49 22.59 -5.84
CA CYS A 5 -2.25 22.20 -4.65
C CYS A 5 -2.34 23.36 -3.65
N MET A 6 -3.34 24.22 -3.85
CA MET A 6 -3.47 25.54 -3.22
C MET A 6 -3.90 25.53 -1.73
N ASN A 7 -3.89 24.38 -1.03
CA ASN A 7 -4.08 24.29 0.44
C ASN A 7 -3.84 22.88 1.02
N CYS A 8 -2.90 22.10 0.48
CA CYS A 8 -2.68 20.75 0.99
C CYS A 8 -1.91 20.76 2.33
N SER A 9 -2.46 20.11 3.36
CA SER A 9 -1.85 19.95 4.68
C SER A 9 -0.46 19.30 4.63
N VAL A 10 -0.22 18.42 3.64
CA VAL A 10 1.09 17.81 3.37
C VAL A 10 2.12 18.84 2.88
N CYS A 11 1.72 19.78 2.02
CA CYS A 11 2.62 20.83 1.55
C CYS A 11 2.96 21.81 2.68
N TYR A 12 1.99 22.14 3.54
CA TYR A 12 2.22 22.98 4.72
C TYR A 12 3.18 22.31 5.71
N TYR A 13 3.03 21.01 5.94
CA TYR A 13 3.96 20.24 6.77
C TYR A 13 5.37 20.18 6.23
N ASN A 14 5.55 20.00 4.92
CA ASN A 14 6.88 20.02 4.30
C ASN A 14 7.58 21.38 4.45
N VAL A 15 6.80 22.47 4.43
CA VAL A 15 7.31 23.82 4.73
C VAL A 15 7.72 23.92 6.20
N LEU A 16 6.87 23.46 7.14
CA LEU A 16 7.20 23.42 8.57
C LEU A 16 8.44 22.57 8.87
N LEU A 17 8.59 21.40 8.25
CA LEU A 17 9.79 20.56 8.37
C LEU A 17 11.04 21.30 7.88
N LYS A 18 10.95 21.97 6.73
CA LYS A 18 12.06 22.76 6.19
C LYS A 18 12.48 23.84 7.19
N TYR A 19 11.54 24.60 7.76
CA TYR A 19 11.86 25.64 8.75
C TYR A 19 12.35 25.08 10.09
N ASN A 20 11.82 23.94 10.54
CA ASN A 20 12.29 23.26 11.75
C ASN A 20 13.74 22.75 11.64
N LEU A 21 14.19 22.41 10.43
CA LEU A 21 15.59 22.06 10.13
C LEU A 21 16.54 23.28 10.19
N TYR A 22 16.07 24.49 9.89
CA TYR A 22 16.88 25.72 9.92
C TYR A 22 16.81 26.47 11.26
N SER A 23 15.74 26.28 12.02
CA SER A 23 15.57 26.88 13.34
C SER A 23 14.74 25.92 14.19
N ASN A 24 15.33 25.40 15.27
CA ASN A 24 14.71 24.46 16.21
C ASN A 24 13.52 25.08 17.00
N ALA A 25 12.99 26.22 16.54
CA ALA A 25 11.99 27.06 17.18
C ALA A 25 10.59 26.43 17.23
N TYR A 26 10.29 25.44 16.39
CA TYR A 26 8.94 24.88 16.22
C TYR A 26 8.86 23.36 16.35
N SER A 27 9.82 22.74 17.03
CA SER A 27 9.86 21.29 17.29
C SER A 27 8.57 20.77 17.94
N ASN A 28 7.99 21.55 18.86
CA ASN A 28 6.73 21.22 19.55
C ASN A 28 5.48 21.29 18.65
N LEU A 29 5.52 22.03 17.53
CA LEU A 29 4.41 22.09 16.58
C LEU A 29 4.55 21.01 15.49
N ALA A 30 5.76 20.58 15.18
CA ALA A 30 6.03 19.55 14.19
C ALA A 30 5.50 18.15 14.59
N LEU A 31 5.59 17.80 15.88
CA LEU A 31 5.06 16.53 16.42
C LEU A 31 3.54 16.38 16.23
N PRO A 32 2.69 17.28 16.76
CA PRO A 32 1.24 17.15 16.65
C PRO A 32 0.78 17.23 15.20
N TYR A 33 1.44 18.04 14.35
CA TYR A 33 1.16 18.04 12.91
C TYR A 33 1.50 16.71 12.24
N LYS A 34 2.61 16.05 12.64
CA LYS A 34 2.94 14.71 12.15
C LYS A 34 1.84 13.72 12.52
N TYR A 35 1.39 13.69 13.77
CA TYR A 35 0.28 12.83 14.18
C TYR A 35 -1.00 13.17 13.42
N LEU A 36 -1.32 14.46 13.28
CA LEU A 36 -2.51 14.94 12.59
C LEU A 36 -2.47 14.63 11.09
N LEU A 37 -1.30 14.50 10.45
CA LEU A 37 -1.21 14.04 9.06
C LEU A 37 -1.31 12.52 8.97
N THR A 38 -0.72 11.80 9.92
CA THR A 38 -0.86 10.34 9.99
C THR A 38 -2.32 9.92 10.28
N LEU A 39 -3.08 10.75 11.01
CA LEU A 39 -4.43 10.46 11.51
C LEU A 39 -5.54 10.46 10.43
N PRO A 40 -5.58 11.35 9.42
CA PRO A 40 -6.53 11.16 8.32
C PRO A 40 -5.97 11.34 6.90
N CYS A 41 -4.66 11.61 6.70
CA CYS A 41 -4.09 11.49 5.35
C CYS A 41 -4.04 10.02 4.89
N THR A 42 -4.12 9.08 5.84
CA THR A 42 -4.30 7.65 5.59
C THR A 42 -5.77 7.27 5.42
N LEU A 43 -6.77 8.04 5.88
CA LEU A 43 -8.16 7.59 5.84
C LEU A 43 -8.62 7.26 4.41
N VAL A 44 -8.35 8.10 3.41
CA VAL A 44 -8.79 7.81 2.04
C VAL A 44 -8.08 6.57 1.45
N ALA A 45 -6.78 6.40 1.75
CA ALA A 45 -6.02 5.24 1.30
C ALA A 45 -6.48 3.97 2.03
N CYS A 46 -6.65 4.05 3.35
CA CYS A 46 -7.16 2.98 4.20
C CYS A 46 -8.60 2.63 3.84
N GLU A 47 -9.51 3.59 3.64
CA GLU A 47 -10.89 3.38 3.19
C GLU A 47 -10.90 2.68 1.82
N ARG A 48 -10.04 3.09 0.89
CA ARG A 48 -9.89 2.41 -0.40
C ARG A 48 -9.41 0.96 -0.20
N SER A 49 -8.40 0.73 0.64
CA SER A 49 -7.89 -0.62 0.95
C SER A 49 -8.95 -1.48 1.65
N PHE A 50 -9.65 -0.96 2.66
CA PHE A 50 -10.73 -1.65 3.36
C PHE A 50 -11.94 -1.91 2.46
N SER A 51 -12.25 -1.00 1.53
CA SER A 51 -13.29 -1.20 0.52
C SER A 51 -12.95 -2.38 -0.41
N ILE A 52 -11.70 -2.47 -0.87
CA ILE A 52 -11.20 -3.60 -1.67
C ILE A 52 -11.26 -4.90 -0.85
N LEU A 53 -10.79 -4.90 0.39
CA LEU A 53 -10.85 -6.08 1.27
C LEU A 53 -12.28 -6.52 1.55
N LYS A 54 -13.20 -5.57 1.77
CA LYS A 54 -14.63 -5.84 1.94
C LYS A 54 -15.24 -6.45 0.67
N TYR A 55 -14.86 -5.96 -0.50
CA TYR A 55 -15.27 -6.54 -1.79
C TYR A 55 -14.79 -7.98 -1.94
N ILE A 56 -13.50 -8.23 -1.70
CA ILE A 56 -12.89 -9.57 -1.75
C ILE A 56 -13.61 -10.52 -0.78
N LYS A 57 -13.73 -10.12 0.49
CA LYS A 57 -14.40 -10.90 1.52
C LYS A 57 -15.87 -11.16 1.19
N SER A 58 -16.60 -10.19 0.63
CA SER A 58 -18.03 -10.36 0.33
C SER A 58 -18.29 -11.18 -0.92
N ARG A 59 -17.45 -11.03 -1.96
CA ARG A 59 -17.69 -11.66 -3.28
C ARG A 59 -17.07 -13.04 -3.39
N LEU A 60 -15.90 -13.25 -2.76
CA LEU A 60 -15.15 -14.51 -2.89
C LEU A 60 -15.38 -15.50 -1.74
N ARG A 61 -15.99 -15.08 -0.62
CA ARG A 61 -16.21 -15.99 0.54
C ARG A 61 -17.02 -17.23 0.21
N ASN A 62 -17.96 -17.15 -0.73
CA ASN A 62 -18.79 -18.30 -1.13
C ASN A 62 -18.18 -19.11 -2.28
N THR A 63 -17.04 -18.68 -2.83
CA THR A 63 -16.39 -19.29 -4.00
C THR A 63 -15.01 -19.86 -3.68
N LEU A 64 -14.35 -19.39 -2.63
CA LEU A 64 -13.01 -19.80 -2.23
C LEU A 64 -12.99 -20.40 -0.83
N THR A 65 -12.08 -21.35 -0.60
CA THR A 65 -11.77 -21.86 0.73
C THR A 65 -11.19 -20.76 1.61
N GLU A 66 -11.40 -20.85 2.92
CA GLU A 66 -10.96 -19.83 3.89
C GLU A 66 -9.46 -19.50 3.77
N SER A 67 -8.61 -20.52 3.62
CA SER A 67 -7.17 -20.37 3.41
C SER A 67 -6.80 -19.58 2.16
N LYS A 68 -7.55 -19.75 1.06
CA LYS A 68 -7.32 -19.00 -0.19
C LYS A 68 -7.80 -17.57 -0.05
N LEU A 69 -8.94 -17.36 0.61
CA LEU A 69 -9.48 -16.03 0.85
C LEU A 69 -8.52 -15.17 1.69
N GLU A 70 -7.93 -15.76 2.73
CA GLU A 70 -6.92 -15.10 3.57
C GLU A 70 -5.68 -14.70 2.76
N ALA A 71 -5.15 -15.62 1.94
CA ALA A 71 -4.03 -15.32 1.05
C ALA A 71 -4.33 -14.15 0.09
N PHE A 72 -5.53 -14.10 -0.51
CA PHE A 72 -5.92 -12.98 -1.39
C PHE A 72 -6.07 -11.65 -0.66
N MET A 73 -6.56 -11.66 0.59
CA MET A 73 -6.61 -10.46 1.42
C MET A 73 -5.20 -9.93 1.70
N LEU A 74 -4.26 -10.81 2.05
CA LEU A 74 -2.86 -10.45 2.28
C LEU A 74 -2.22 -9.86 1.02
N MET A 75 -2.40 -10.52 -0.14
CA MET A 75 -1.92 -10.01 -1.43
C MET A 75 -2.48 -8.62 -1.78
N SER A 76 -3.71 -8.31 -1.34
CA SER A 76 -4.35 -7.03 -1.63
C SER A 76 -3.80 -5.89 -0.77
N VAL A 77 -3.44 -6.18 0.48
CA VAL A 77 -2.76 -5.23 1.38
C VAL A 77 -1.34 -4.98 0.88
N GLU A 78 -0.61 -6.05 0.57
CA GLU A 78 0.79 -5.99 0.14
C GLU A 78 0.95 -5.84 -1.37
N LYS A 79 -0.06 -5.31 -2.05
CA LYS A 79 -0.06 -5.16 -3.50
C LYS A 79 1.13 -4.35 -4.01
N GLN A 80 1.59 -3.35 -3.25
CA GLN A 80 2.76 -2.55 -3.64
C GLN A 80 4.03 -3.41 -3.71
N ILE A 81 4.25 -4.26 -2.70
CA ILE A 81 5.38 -5.19 -2.68
C ILE A 81 5.27 -6.18 -3.84
N LEU A 82 4.07 -6.70 -4.10
CA LEU A 82 3.86 -7.63 -5.23
C LEU A 82 4.13 -6.99 -6.60
N LEU A 83 3.97 -5.68 -6.75
CA LEU A 83 4.29 -4.98 -7.99
C LEU A 83 5.79 -4.76 -8.20
N GLU A 84 6.59 -4.85 -7.13
CA GLU A 84 8.05 -4.74 -7.19
C GLU A 84 8.73 -6.10 -7.49
N ILE A 85 8.00 -7.20 -7.34
CA ILE A 85 8.50 -8.55 -7.64
C ILE A 85 8.44 -8.80 -9.15
N ASP A 86 9.50 -9.38 -9.70
CA ASP A 86 9.56 -9.73 -11.11
C ASP A 86 8.63 -10.92 -11.43
N ASN A 87 7.90 -10.82 -12.53
CA ASN A 87 6.94 -11.85 -12.91
C ASN A 87 7.64 -13.12 -13.39
N ASP A 88 8.84 -13.01 -13.99
CA ASP A 88 9.60 -14.16 -14.46
C ASP A 88 10.08 -15.04 -13.30
N ASP A 89 10.48 -14.44 -12.18
CA ASP A 89 10.83 -15.16 -10.94
C ASP A 89 9.64 -15.93 -10.35
N ILE A 90 8.44 -15.34 -10.39
CA ILE A 90 7.21 -16.01 -9.96
C ILE A 90 6.90 -17.20 -10.87
N ILE A 91 7.04 -17.02 -12.19
CA ILE A 91 6.79 -18.06 -13.18
C ILE A 91 7.76 -19.23 -12.97
N ASP A 92 9.06 -18.97 -12.77
CA ASP A 92 10.04 -20.03 -12.54
C ASP A 92 9.78 -20.78 -11.23
N THR A 93 9.38 -20.06 -10.18
CA THR A 93 8.99 -20.68 -8.90
C THR A 93 7.77 -21.61 -9.08
N VAL A 94 6.75 -21.18 -9.81
CA VAL A 94 5.54 -21.97 -10.09
C VAL A 94 5.85 -23.17 -11.00
N LYS A 95 6.75 -23.00 -11.97
CA LYS A 95 7.22 -24.04 -12.87
C LYS A 95 7.86 -25.20 -12.11
N ASN A 96 8.63 -24.91 -11.06
CA ASN A 96 9.30 -25.90 -10.23
C ASN A 96 8.34 -26.67 -9.29
N HIS A 97 7.10 -26.19 -9.10
CA HIS A 97 6.12 -26.83 -8.21
C HIS A 97 5.41 -28.05 -8.85
N SER A 98 5.39 -28.19 -10.18
CA SER A 98 4.78 -29.37 -10.83
C SER A 98 5.38 -29.66 -12.20
N ASN A 99 5.67 -30.94 -12.46
CA ASN A 99 6.14 -31.42 -13.76
C ASN A 99 5.19 -31.07 -14.92
N LEU A 100 3.89 -30.95 -14.65
CA LEU A 100 2.88 -30.54 -15.65
C LEU A 100 2.98 -29.05 -16.00
N LEU A 101 3.20 -28.20 -14.98
CA LEU A 101 3.36 -26.76 -15.18
C LEU A 101 4.71 -26.46 -15.84
N ARG A 102 5.73 -27.27 -15.53
CA ARG A 102 7.05 -27.18 -16.13
C ARG A 102 7.03 -27.26 -17.64
N SER A 103 6.27 -28.20 -18.22
CA SER A 103 6.19 -28.36 -19.67
C SER A 103 5.32 -27.30 -20.37
N LYS A 104 4.37 -26.69 -19.65
CA LYS A 104 3.47 -25.66 -20.20
C LYS A 104 4.02 -24.24 -20.10
N LEU A 105 4.89 -23.98 -19.13
CA LEU A 105 5.46 -22.65 -18.86
C LEU A 105 6.90 -22.50 -19.35
N THR A 106 7.50 -23.55 -19.91
CA THR A 106 8.66 -23.42 -20.81
C THR A 106 8.19 -22.88 -22.15
N TYR A 107 8.43 -21.60 -22.39
CA TYR A 107 8.42 -20.99 -23.72
C TYR A 107 9.80 -21.13 -24.37
#